data_AF-A0A938IRY6-F1
#
_entry.id   AF-A0A938IRY6-F1
#
_cell.length_a   1.000
_cell.length_b   1.000
_cell.length_c   1.000
_cell.angle_alpha   90.00
_cell.angle_beta   90.00
_cell.angle_gamma   90.00
#
_symmetry.space_group_name_H-M   'P 1'
#
loop_
_entity.id
_entity.type
_entity.pdbx_description
1 polymer ?
#
loop_
_entity_poly.entity_id
_entity_poly.type
_entity_poly.pdbx_seq_one_letter_code
_entity_poly.pdbx_strand_id
1 'polypeptide(L)'
;MSDKKLCAAIAIAGAFATAVTLAETAKAAKAEQEKCFGVSLKGKNDCAAGPGTSCAGTSKTDYQGGAWKYVPKGTCTAIVTPKGKGSLEPLPN
;
A
#
# COMPACT_ATOMS: atom_id res chain seq x y z
N MET A 1 -73.29 5.18 -12.47
CA MET A 1 -73.26 4.17 -11.40
C MET A 1 -72.20 3.17 -11.80
N SER A 2 -71.02 3.19 -11.17
CA SER A 2 -70.69 2.34 -10.01
C SER A 2 -70.46 0.89 -10.51
N ASP A 3 -69.31 0.21 -10.41
CA ASP A 3 -68.23 0.30 -9.42
C ASP A 3 -66.91 -0.31 -9.92
N LYS A 4 -65.86 0.10 -9.20
CA LYS A 4 -64.46 -0.34 -9.19
C LYS A 4 -64.28 -1.86 -9.07
N LYS A 5 -63.21 -2.40 -9.68
CA LYS A 5 -61.98 -2.95 -9.03
C LYS A 5 -61.25 -3.86 -10.04
N LEU A 6 -60.11 -3.41 -10.56
CA LEU A 6 -58.75 -3.69 -10.04
C LEU A 6 -58.18 -5.03 -10.52
N CYS A 7 -57.52 -5.01 -11.67
CA CYS A 7 -56.39 -5.88 -12.02
C CYS A 7 -55.40 -4.98 -12.78
N ALA A 8 -54.46 -4.34 -12.06
CA ALA A 8 -53.08 -4.82 -11.97
C ALA A 8 -52.37 -4.86 -13.34
N ALA A 9 -51.96 -3.69 -13.82
CA ALA A 9 -50.87 -3.55 -14.78
C ALA A 9 -49.92 -2.49 -14.21
N ILE A 10 -49.00 -2.95 -13.35
CA ILE A 10 -47.90 -2.14 -12.85
C ILE A 10 -46.99 -1.85 -14.05
N ALA A 11 -47.07 -0.61 -14.53
CA ALA A 11 -46.19 -0.08 -15.55
C ALA A 11 -44.74 -0.16 -15.04
N ILE A 12 -43.87 -0.80 -15.82
CA ILE A 12 -42.43 -0.81 -15.60
C ILE A 12 -41.92 0.59 -15.96
N ALA A 13 -41.95 1.49 -14.99
CA ALA A 13 -41.32 2.80 -15.10
C ALA A 13 -39.84 2.64 -14.79
N GLY A 14 -39.02 2.71 -15.84
CA GLY A 14 -37.58 2.82 -15.72
C GLY A 14 -37.18 4.14 -15.04
N ALA A 15 -36.31 4.04 -14.05
CA ALA A 15 -35.44 5.13 -13.61
C ALA A 15 -34.23 4.53 -12.89
N PHE A 16 -33.15 4.28 -13.63
CA PHE A 16 -31.84 4.06 -13.04
C PHE A 16 -31.32 5.41 -12.52
N ALA A 17 -31.65 5.74 -11.27
CA ALA A 17 -31.03 6.84 -10.54
C ALA A 17 -29.80 6.31 -9.79
N THR A 18 -28.73 5.98 -10.53
CA THR A 18 -27.42 5.71 -9.92
C THR A 18 -26.64 7.01 -9.83
N ALA A 19 -27.01 7.87 -8.88
CA ALA A 19 -26.13 8.93 -8.41
C ALA A 19 -25.16 8.29 -7.42
N VAL A 20 -23.98 7.90 -7.93
CA VAL A 20 -22.85 7.39 -7.17
C VAL A 20 -22.53 8.39 -6.07
N THR A 21 -22.76 7.99 -4.82
CA THR A 21 -22.13 8.63 -3.67
C THR A 21 -20.63 8.40 -3.83
N LEU A 22 -19.88 9.48 -4.12
CA LEU A 22 -18.45 9.51 -3.90
C LEU A 22 -18.22 9.32 -2.40
N ALA A 23 -18.14 8.07 -1.98
CA ALA A 23 -17.41 7.72 -0.78
C ALA A 23 -15.94 7.94 -1.13
N GLU A 24 -15.49 9.19 -1.02
CA GLU A 24 -14.10 9.51 -0.77
C GLU A 24 -13.73 8.80 0.53
N THR A 25 -13.27 7.57 0.37
CA THR A 25 -12.52 6.85 1.39
C THR A 25 -11.16 7.52 1.49
N ALA A 26 -11.14 8.73 2.04
CA ALA A 26 -9.97 9.26 2.72
C ALA A 26 -9.76 8.42 3.99
N LYS A 27 -9.47 7.12 3.81
CA LYS A 27 -8.68 6.41 4.80
C LYS A 27 -7.35 7.15 4.78
N ALA A 28 -7.05 7.84 5.87
CA ALA A 28 -5.68 8.07 6.27
C ALA A 28 -5.02 6.68 6.33
N ALA A 29 -4.52 6.21 5.19
CA ALA A 29 -3.77 4.99 5.08
C ALA A 29 -2.54 5.27 5.93
N LYS A 30 -2.46 4.62 7.09
CA LYS A 30 -1.20 4.35 7.77
C LYS A 30 -0.28 3.85 6.66
N ALA A 31 0.62 4.71 6.17
CA ALA A 31 1.32 4.46 4.91
C ALA A 31 1.88 3.05 5.00
N GLU A 32 1.36 2.12 4.21
CA GLU A 32 1.75 0.73 4.33
C GLU A 32 3.24 0.72 3.98
N GLN A 33 4.09 0.30 4.91
CA GLN A 33 5.54 0.30 4.70
C GLN A 33 5.97 -1.11 4.31
N GLU A 34 6.86 -1.21 3.33
CA GLU A 34 7.49 -2.46 2.91
C GLU A 34 8.96 -2.48 3.30
N LYS A 35 9.49 -3.68 3.55
CA LYS A 35 10.92 -3.86 3.76
C LYS A 35 11.61 -3.77 2.40
N CYS A 36 12.61 -2.90 2.31
CA CYS A 36 13.40 -2.73 1.10
C CYS A 36 14.88 -2.91 1.38
N PHE A 37 15.49 -3.91 0.75
CA PHE A 37 16.88 -4.30 0.86
C PHE A 37 17.76 -3.54 -0.13
N GLY A 38 19.03 -3.33 0.23
CA GLY A 38 20.02 -2.69 -0.65
C GLY A 38 19.84 -1.17 -0.80
N VAL A 39 18.96 -0.53 -0.02
CA VAL A 39 18.66 0.92 -0.12
C VAL A 39 19.12 1.74 1.08
N SER A 40 19.68 1.08 2.08
CA SER A 40 20.11 1.69 3.34
C SER A 40 21.58 2.12 3.26
N LEU A 41 21.88 3.31 3.79
CA LEU A 41 23.26 3.74 3.98
C LEU A 41 23.91 2.99 5.15
N LYS A 42 25.24 3.08 5.24
CA LYS A 42 26.03 2.55 6.34
C LYS A 42 25.46 3.04 7.67
N GLY A 43 25.16 2.09 8.56
CA GLY A 43 24.59 2.35 9.88
C GLY A 43 23.19 2.98 9.90
N LYS A 44 22.48 3.04 8.76
CA LYS A 44 21.16 3.69 8.64
C LYS A 44 20.07 2.72 8.15
N ASN A 45 20.23 1.43 8.40
CA ASN A 45 19.25 0.41 8.04
C ASN A 45 18.22 0.21 9.16
N ASP A 46 16.98 -0.09 8.82
CA ASP A 46 16.03 -0.69 9.75
C ASP A 46 16.25 -2.21 9.68
N CYS A 47 16.20 -2.93 10.77
CA CYS A 47 16.31 -4.39 10.72
C CYS A 47 15.11 -5.06 11.41
N ALA A 48 15.07 -6.40 11.41
CA ALA A 48 13.91 -7.22 11.83
C ALA A 48 13.44 -6.97 13.25
N ALA A 49 14.25 -6.27 14.02
CA ALA A 49 13.95 -5.73 15.31
C ALA A 49 12.79 -4.71 15.15
N GLY A 50 11.59 -5.07 15.62
CA GLY A 50 10.40 -4.23 15.57
C GLY A 50 10.58 -2.85 16.26
N PRO A 51 9.54 -2.01 16.26
CA PRO A 51 9.61 -0.69 16.90
C PRO A 51 10.14 -0.81 18.34
N GLY A 52 11.23 -0.10 18.66
CA GLY A 52 11.86 -0.11 19.99
C GLY A 52 13.07 -1.04 20.17
N THR A 53 13.58 -1.68 19.11
CA THR A 53 14.75 -2.58 19.21
C THR A 53 15.93 -2.11 18.34
N SER A 54 17.14 -2.20 18.87
CA SER A 54 18.34 -1.55 18.31
C SER A 54 19.01 -2.40 17.24
N CYS A 55 18.54 -2.30 16.00
CA CYS A 55 19.28 -2.82 14.85
C CYS A 55 19.56 -1.77 13.77
N ALA A 56 19.13 -0.53 14.01
CA ALA A 56 19.70 0.63 13.36
C ALA A 56 21.20 0.69 13.65
N GLY A 57 22.02 0.71 12.60
CA GLY A 57 23.48 0.78 12.77
C GLY A 57 24.27 -0.44 12.28
N THR A 58 23.63 -1.55 11.92
CA THR A 58 24.33 -2.81 11.62
C THR A 58 24.90 -2.89 10.20
N SER A 59 24.35 -2.10 9.27
CA SER A 59 24.88 -2.01 7.91
C SER A 59 26.33 -1.50 7.94
N LYS A 60 27.28 -2.32 7.48
CA LYS A 60 28.71 -2.01 7.49
C LYS A 60 29.13 -1.15 6.31
N THR A 61 28.37 -1.20 5.23
CA THR A 61 28.62 -0.46 3.97
C THR A 61 27.33 0.09 3.41
N ASP A 62 27.40 1.16 2.63
CA ASP A 62 26.23 1.65 1.90
C ASP A 62 25.66 0.57 0.99
N TYR A 63 24.33 0.50 0.93
CA TYR A 63 23.56 -0.38 0.05
C TYR A 63 23.90 -1.87 0.23
N GLN A 64 24.24 -2.26 1.46
CA GLN A 64 24.51 -3.68 1.78
C GLN A 64 23.26 -4.53 1.48
N GLY A 65 23.43 -5.63 0.76
CA GLY A 65 22.32 -6.46 0.27
C GLY A 65 21.45 -7.07 1.37
N GLY A 66 22.06 -7.43 2.50
CA GLY A 66 21.33 -7.89 3.70
C GLY A 66 20.76 -6.77 4.58
N ALA A 67 21.07 -5.50 4.31
CA ALA A 67 20.55 -4.36 5.06
C ALA A 67 19.31 -3.79 4.37
N TRP A 68 18.26 -3.55 5.15
CA TRP A 68 17.00 -3.03 4.62
C TRP A 68 16.53 -1.76 5.34
N LYS A 69 15.49 -1.11 4.82
CA LYS A 69 14.77 -0.03 5.50
C LYS A 69 13.28 -0.13 5.19
N TYR A 70 12.45 0.47 6.03
CA TYR A 70 11.05 0.63 5.72
C TYR A 70 10.85 1.78 4.73
N VAL A 71 10.24 1.47 3.59
CA VAL A 71 9.89 2.44 2.55
C VAL A 71 8.39 2.39 2.31
N PRO A 72 7.77 3.45 1.75
CA PRO A 72 6.36 3.37 1.34
C PRO A 72 6.16 2.18 0.39
N LYS A 73 5.09 1.41 0.60
CA LYS A 73 4.79 0.23 -0.22
C LYS A 73 4.74 0.58 -1.70
N GLY A 74 5.30 -0.27 -2.54
CA GLY A 74 5.39 -0.10 -3.99
C GLY A 74 6.51 0.85 -4.45
N THR A 75 7.35 1.37 -3.54
CA THR A 75 8.47 2.25 -3.91
C THR A 75 9.82 1.55 -3.92
N CYS A 76 9.96 0.38 -3.29
CA CYS A 76 11.24 -0.27 -3.10
C CYS A 76 12.00 -0.51 -4.41
N THR A 77 11.33 -1.09 -5.40
CA THR A 77 11.92 -1.41 -6.72
C THR A 77 12.15 -0.17 -7.59
N ALA A 78 11.53 0.96 -7.23
CA ALA A 78 11.74 2.26 -7.87
C ALA A 78 12.96 3.01 -7.29
N ILE A 79 13.43 2.64 -6.09
CA ILE A 79 14.62 3.25 -5.50
C ILE A 79 15.86 2.72 -6.22
N VAL A 80 16.57 3.62 -6.89
CA VAL A 80 17.85 3.32 -7.55
C VAL A 80 18.98 3.78 -6.65
N THR A 81 19.95 2.90 -6.46
CA THR A 81 21.18 3.16 -5.71
C THR A 81 22.39 2.91 -6.61
N PRO A 82 23.58 3.41 -6.25
CA PRO A 82 24.84 3.08 -6.92
C PRO A 82 25.12 1.57 -7.05
N LYS A 83 24.55 0.71 -6.17
CA LYS A 83 24.71 -0.75 -6.24
C LYS A 83 23.59 -1.47 -6.98
N GLY A 84 22.58 -0.74 -7.47
CA GLY A 84 21.42 -1.30 -8.15
C GLY A 84 20.09 -0.84 -7.56
N LYS A 85 19.01 -1.44 -8.03
CA LYS A 85 17.66 -1.16 -7.54
C LYS A 85 17.42 -1.81 -6.18
N GLY A 86 16.57 -1.20 -5.37
CA GLY A 86 16.07 -1.80 -4.15
C GLY A 86 15.33 -3.11 -4.43
N SER A 87 15.38 -4.02 -3.47
CA SER A 87 14.75 -5.34 -3.57
C SER A 87 13.82 -5.60 -2.39
N LEU A 88 12.69 -6.25 -2.65
CA LEU A 88 11.78 -6.74 -1.59
C LEU A 88 12.34 -7.97 -0.87
N GLU A 89 13.36 -8.60 -1.47
CA GLU A 89 14.05 -9.78 -0.96
C GLU A 89 15.51 -9.44 -0.61
N PRO A 90 16.13 -10.14 0.36
CA PRO A 90 17.55 -9.99 0.65
C PRO A 90 18.40 -10.21 -0.60
N LEU A 91 19.26 -9.26 -0.91
CA LEU A 91 20.20 -9.43 -2.02
C LEU A 91 21.39 -10.27 -1.55
N PRO A 92 21.93 -11.17 -2.39
CA PRO A 92 23.16 -11.88 -2.08
C PRO A 92 24.29 -10.87 -1.83
N ASN A 93 25.15 -11.18 -0.85
CA ASN A 93 26.28 -10.32 -0.47
C ASN A 93 27.42 -10.39 -1.48
#